data_AF-A0A940ZUH2-F1
#
_entry.id   AF-A0A940ZUH2-F1
#
_cell.length_a   1.000
_cell.length_b   1.000
_cell.length_c   1.000
_cell.angle_alpha   90.00
_cell.angle_beta   90.00
_cell.angle_gamma   90.00
#
_symmetry.space_group_name_H-M   'P 1'
#
loop_
_entity.id
_entity.type
_entity.pdbx_description
1 polymer ?
#
loop_
_entity_poly.entity_id
_entity_poly.type
_entity_poly.pdbx_seq_one_letter_code
_entity_poly.pdbx_strand_id
1 'polypeptide(L)'
;MTTLPSLLTRYFTRELEQNPGKTVFDLFSWDRSDVLIKDHKNGRILTDMKDLEFPVHYSQNARDIIASKYFRKAGVKDSPSGGETSMRQVSHRMVNFWVSALREEGILTTDEQAKIVYDELVYA
;
A
#
# COMPACT_ATOMS: atom_id res chain seq x y z
N MET A 1 15.90 -1.69 -30.56
CA MET A 1 16.00 -0.75 -29.44
C MET A 1 14.77 -0.92 -28.57
N THR A 2 14.95 -1.34 -27.33
CA THR A 2 13.84 -1.46 -26.37
C THR A 2 13.41 -0.07 -25.92
N THR A 3 12.13 0.27 -26.04
CA THR A 3 11.57 1.55 -25.59
C THR A 3 10.85 1.35 -24.26
N LEU A 4 10.78 2.37 -23.41
CA LEU A 4 10.09 2.27 -22.12
C LEU A 4 8.66 1.71 -22.23
N PRO A 5 7.82 2.13 -23.20
CA PRO A 5 6.48 1.53 -23.37
C PRO A 5 6.50 0.01 -23.55
N SER A 6 7.52 -0.54 -24.24
CA SER A 6 7.64 -1.99 -24.44
C SER A 6 8.04 -2.77 -23.19
N LEU A 7 8.47 -2.08 -22.13
CA LEU A 7 8.84 -2.67 -20.84
C LEU A 7 7.69 -2.62 -19.80
N LEU A 8 6.70 -1.75 -20.01
CA LEU A 8 5.55 -1.59 -19.10
C LEU A 8 4.52 -2.70 -19.35
N THR A 9 4.80 -3.87 -18.79
CA THR A 9 3.96 -5.07 -18.94
C THR A 9 3.64 -5.67 -17.58
N ARG A 10 2.51 -6.38 -17.47
CA ARG A 10 2.13 -7.07 -16.23
C ARG A 10 3.00 -8.31 -16.05
N TYR A 11 3.69 -8.36 -14.92
CA TYR A 11 4.50 -9.51 -14.55
C TYR A 11 3.90 -10.20 -13.34
N PHE A 12 3.76 -9.48 -12.23
CA PHE A 12 3.19 -10.01 -11.01
C PHE A 12 1.66 -10.00 -11.01
N THR A 13 1.03 -9.06 -11.74
CA THR A 13 -0.41 -8.80 -11.66
C THR A 13 -1.21 -9.31 -12.88
N ARG A 14 -0.71 -10.33 -13.59
CA ARG A 14 -1.34 -10.87 -14.81
C ARG A 14 -2.78 -11.34 -14.60
N GLU A 15 -3.14 -11.81 -13.40
CA GLU A 15 -4.52 -12.21 -13.08
C GLU A 15 -5.54 -11.09 -13.34
N LEU A 16 -5.13 -9.82 -13.21
CA LEU A 16 -6.02 -8.68 -13.42
C LEU A 16 -6.41 -8.47 -14.88
N GLU A 17 -5.66 -9.01 -15.84
CA GLU A 17 -6.03 -8.96 -17.27
C GLU A 17 -7.30 -9.75 -17.54
N GLN A 18 -7.50 -10.84 -16.81
CA GLN A 18 -8.62 -11.76 -16.97
C GLN A 18 -9.81 -11.38 -16.06
N ASN A 19 -9.61 -10.44 -15.14
CA ASN A 19 -10.57 -10.08 -14.11
C ASN A 19 -10.69 -8.54 -13.96
N PRO A 20 -11.32 -7.84 -14.91
CA PRO A 20 -11.38 -6.38 -14.92
C PRO A 20 -12.12 -5.75 -13.73
N GLY A 21 -12.91 -6.54 -12.99
CA GLY A 21 -13.59 -6.10 -11.76
C GLY A 21 -12.72 -6.18 -10.50
N LYS A 22 -11.52 -6.77 -10.56
CA LYS A 22 -10.60 -6.86 -9.42
C LYS A 22 -9.57 -5.73 -9.45
N THR A 23 -9.12 -5.36 -8.27
CA THR A 23 -7.99 -4.47 -8.03
C THR A 23 -6.76 -5.27 -7.63
N VAL A 24 -5.57 -4.66 -7.70
CA VAL A 24 -4.33 -5.27 -7.18
C VAL A 24 -4.45 -5.71 -5.72
N PHE A 25 -5.25 -5.00 -4.91
CA PHE A 25 -5.40 -5.34 -3.51
C PHE A 25 -6.22 -6.63 -3.28
N ASP A 26 -6.98 -7.09 -4.28
CA ASP A 26 -7.72 -8.35 -4.24
C ASP A 26 -6.83 -9.57 -4.51
N LEU A 27 -5.58 -9.34 -4.93
CA LEU A 27 -4.57 -10.41 -5.10
C LEU A 27 -3.91 -10.82 -3.78
N PHE A 28 -4.19 -10.10 -2.70
CA PHE A 28 -3.64 -10.35 -1.38
C PHE A 28 -4.70 -10.97 -0.45
N SER A 29 -4.25 -11.80 0.48
CA SER A 29 -5.03 -12.20 1.65
C SER A 29 -4.77 -11.23 2.79
N TRP A 30 -5.82 -10.80 3.48
CA TRP A 30 -5.79 -9.75 4.50
C TRP A 30 -6.30 -10.27 5.83
N ASP A 31 -5.65 -9.85 6.91
CA ASP A 31 -6.13 -10.04 8.28
C ASP A 31 -6.15 -8.71 9.04
N ARG A 32 -6.79 -8.75 10.21
CA ARG A 32 -6.80 -7.63 11.13
C ARG A 32 -6.02 -7.96 12.39
N SER A 33 -5.26 -6.99 12.87
CA SER A 33 -4.41 -7.13 14.04
C SER A 33 -4.38 -5.84 14.85
N ASP A 34 -4.25 -5.99 16.15
CA ASP A 34 -3.91 -4.89 17.04
C ASP A 34 -2.38 -4.71 17.09
N VAL A 35 -1.94 -3.48 17.35
CA VAL A 35 -0.54 -3.13 17.60
C VAL A 35 -0.44 -2.38 18.92
N LEU A 36 0.26 -2.98 19.88
CA LEU A 36 0.55 -2.40 21.18
C LEU A 36 2.05 -2.44 21.44
N ILE A 37 2.70 -1.29 21.33
CA ILE A 37 4.14 -1.14 21.56
C ILE A 37 4.36 -0.43 22.90
N LYS A 38 5.16 -1.05 23.76
CA LYS A 38 5.57 -0.50 25.06
C LYS A 38 7.08 -0.29 25.09
N ASP A 39 7.51 0.77 25.75
CA ASP A 39 8.91 1.01 26.06
C ASP A 39 9.39 -0.04 27.09
N HIS A 40 10.39 -0.83 26.73
CA HIS A 40 10.93 -1.90 27.58
C HIS A 40 11.56 -1.39 28.89
N LYS A 41 11.95 -0.11 28.98
CA LYS A 41 12.61 0.45 30.18
C LYS A 41 11.64 0.91 31.26
N ASN A 42 10.52 1.51 30.86
CA ASN A 42 9.59 2.17 31.79
C ASN A 42 8.13 1.70 31.63
N GLY A 43 7.84 0.81 30.68
CA GLY A 43 6.50 0.29 30.42
C GLY A 43 5.53 1.27 29.75
N ARG A 44 5.99 2.47 29.37
CA ARG A 44 5.15 3.49 28.72
C ARG A 44 4.64 2.99 27.38
N ILE A 45 3.36 3.21 27.11
CA ILE A 45 2.75 2.91 25.82
C ILE A 45 3.27 3.91 24.78
N LEU A 46 3.94 3.41 23.75
CA LEU A 46 4.47 4.19 22.62
C LEU A 46 3.49 4.21 21.44
N THR A 47 2.74 3.13 21.24
CA THR A 47 1.72 3.01 20.19
C THR A 47 0.65 2.05 20.68
N ASP A 48 -0.60 2.47 20.55
CA ASP A 48 -1.77 1.64 20.81
C ASP A 48 -2.76 1.91 19.69
N MET A 49 -2.85 0.97 18.75
CA MET A 49 -3.68 1.07 17.57
C MET A 49 -4.40 -0.26 17.40
N LYS A 50 -5.69 -0.17 17.08
CA LYS A 50 -6.63 -1.29 17.07
C LYS A 50 -7.19 -1.51 15.69
N ASP A 51 -7.56 -2.76 15.42
CA ASP A 51 -8.33 -3.13 14.23
C ASP A 51 -7.62 -2.72 12.91
N LEU A 52 -6.30 -2.92 12.84
CA LEU A 52 -5.48 -2.56 11.69
C LEU A 52 -5.42 -3.69 10.67
N GLU A 53 -5.52 -3.36 9.39
CA GLU A 53 -5.54 -4.32 8.28
C GLU A 53 -4.15 -4.47 7.61
N PHE A 54 -3.67 -5.71 7.50
CA PHE A 54 -2.38 -6.05 6.89
C PHE A 54 -2.49 -7.29 5.99
N PRO A 55 -1.52 -7.51 5.08
CA PRO A 55 -1.39 -8.79 4.40
C PRO A 55 -1.05 -9.91 5.40
N VAL A 56 -1.70 -11.07 5.26
CA VAL A 56 -1.58 -12.21 6.18
C VAL A 56 -0.11 -12.66 6.37
N HIS A 57 0.70 -12.58 5.31
CA HIS A 57 2.08 -13.02 5.33
C HIS A 57 3.03 -12.10 6.11
N TYR A 58 2.57 -10.92 6.57
CA TYR A 58 3.38 -10.01 7.38
C TYR A 58 3.53 -10.55 8.81
N SER A 59 4.78 -10.62 9.28
CA SER A 59 5.09 -10.93 10.68
C SER A 59 4.57 -9.84 11.63
N GLN A 60 4.36 -10.18 12.91
CA GLN A 60 3.97 -9.20 13.93
C GLN A 60 4.94 -8.02 14.01
N ASN A 61 6.25 -8.27 13.93
CA ASN A 61 7.26 -7.21 13.95
C ASN A 61 7.11 -6.24 12.77
N ALA A 62 6.76 -6.74 11.57
CA ALA A 62 6.48 -5.89 10.42
C ALA A 62 5.22 -5.02 10.66
N ARG A 63 4.15 -5.62 11.19
CA ARG A 63 2.90 -4.91 11.55
C ARG A 63 3.17 -3.79 12.56
N ASP A 64 3.96 -4.07 13.60
CA ASP A 64 4.34 -3.12 14.64
C ASP A 64 5.14 -1.92 14.08
N ILE A 65 6.15 -2.19 13.23
CA ILE A 65 6.95 -1.15 12.58
C ILE A 65 6.08 -0.29 11.67
N ILE A 66 5.26 -0.92 10.82
CA ILE A 66 4.38 -0.22 9.87
C ILE A 66 3.39 0.69 10.61
N ALA A 67 2.67 0.16 11.60
CA ALA A 67 1.71 0.93 12.37
C ALA A 67 2.36 2.09 13.14
N SER A 68 3.53 1.87 13.73
CA SER A 68 4.16 2.90 14.58
C SER A 68 4.90 3.98 13.80
N LYS A 69 5.43 3.67 12.61
CA LYS A 69 6.31 4.56 11.84
C LYS A 69 5.69 5.09 10.55
N TYR A 70 4.83 4.31 9.88
CA TYR A 70 4.38 4.61 8.52
C TYR A 70 2.91 5.02 8.44
N PHE A 71 2.06 4.46 9.30
CA PHE A 71 0.65 4.87 9.36
C PHE A 71 0.58 6.32 9.83
N ARG A 72 -0.08 7.16 9.02
CA ARG A 72 -0.42 8.52 9.43
C ARG A 72 -1.35 8.47 10.62
N LYS A 73 -1.02 9.22 11.69
CA LYS A 73 -1.81 9.24 12.93
C LYS A 73 -2.93 10.28 12.95
N ALA A 74 -2.93 11.19 11.98
CA ALA A 74 -3.92 12.26 11.84
C ALA A 74 -3.96 12.76 10.39
N GLY A 75 -5.03 13.49 10.03
CA GLY A 75 -5.17 14.16 8.74
C GLY A 75 -5.61 13.27 7.58
N VAL A 76 -6.06 12.04 7.86
CA VAL A 76 -6.71 11.16 6.87
C VAL A 76 -8.20 11.49 6.86
N LYS A 77 -8.68 12.00 5.72
CA LYS A 77 -10.11 12.28 5.51
C LYS A 77 -10.88 10.94 5.51
N ASP A 78 -12.10 10.97 6.04
CA ASP A 78 -13.03 9.83 6.05
C ASP A 78 -12.57 8.60 6.85
N SER A 79 -11.52 8.74 7.69
CA SER A 79 -11.14 7.73 8.68
C SER A 79 -11.73 8.06 10.05
N PRO A 80 -12.44 7.14 10.73
CA PRO A 80 -12.98 7.36 12.07
C PRO A 80 -11.91 7.72 13.11
N SER A 81 -10.69 7.21 12.95
CA SER A 81 -9.55 7.52 13.83
C SER A 81 -8.79 8.78 13.40
N GLY A 82 -9.10 9.35 12.23
CA GLY A 82 -8.33 10.40 11.57
C GLY A 82 -6.97 9.94 11.03
N GLY A 83 -6.61 8.67 11.21
CA GLY A 83 -5.35 8.07 10.78
C GLY A 83 -5.52 6.91 9.78
N GLU A 84 -4.41 6.40 9.27
CA GLU A 84 -4.38 5.19 8.45
C GLU A 84 -4.57 3.97 9.35
N THR A 85 -5.39 3.03 8.88
CA THR A 85 -5.69 1.77 9.56
C THR A 85 -5.46 0.55 8.67
N SER A 86 -5.12 0.74 7.40
CA SER A 86 -4.86 -0.36 6.47
C SER A 86 -3.59 -0.12 5.67
N MET A 87 -2.82 -1.19 5.45
CA MET A 87 -1.66 -1.15 4.56
C MET A 87 -2.05 -0.80 3.11
N ARG A 88 -3.32 -1.01 2.71
CA ARG A 88 -3.83 -0.52 1.42
C ARG A 88 -3.71 1.00 1.28
N GLN A 89 -4.00 1.73 2.36
CA GLN A 89 -3.97 3.20 2.36
C GLN A 89 -2.54 3.72 2.20
N VAL A 90 -1.59 3.13 2.93
CA VAL A 90 -0.16 3.48 2.81
C VAL A 90 0.34 3.19 1.40
N SER A 91 0.06 2.00 0.88
CA SER A 91 0.50 1.56 -0.45
C SER A 91 -0.08 2.48 -1.53
N HIS A 92 -1.40 2.73 -1.48
CA HIS A 92 -2.05 3.66 -2.41
C HIS A 92 -1.41 5.04 -2.33
N ARG A 93 -1.26 5.61 -1.13
CA ARG A 93 -0.70 6.95 -0.96
C ARG A 93 0.69 7.09 -1.57
N MET A 94 1.56 6.11 -1.37
CA MET A 94 2.94 6.14 -1.90
C MET A 94 2.97 5.94 -3.41
N VAL A 95 2.33 4.87 -3.89
CA VAL A 95 2.38 4.51 -5.32
C VAL A 95 1.61 5.52 -6.17
N ASN A 96 0.45 5.98 -5.73
CA ASN A 96 -0.34 6.97 -6.45
C ASN A 96 0.42 8.29 -6.64
N PHE A 97 1.19 8.71 -5.64
CA PHE A 97 2.06 9.89 -5.77
C PHE A 97 3.08 9.71 -6.90
N TRP A 98 3.80 8.58 -6.92
CA TRP A 98 4.80 8.33 -7.97
C TRP A 98 4.18 8.17 -9.35
N VAL A 99 3.08 7.42 -9.47
CA VAL A 99 2.39 7.26 -10.76
C VAL A 99 1.88 8.58 -11.29
N SER A 100 1.33 9.44 -10.42
CA SER A 100 0.88 10.78 -10.81
C SER A 100 2.04 11.64 -11.32
N ALA A 101 3.17 11.66 -10.59
CA ALA A 101 4.37 12.38 -11.02
C ALA A 101 4.90 11.87 -12.37
N LEU A 102 4.95 10.55 -12.59
CA LEU A 102 5.37 9.97 -13.86
C LEU A 102 4.43 10.31 -15.02
N ARG A 103 3.13 10.50 -14.76
CA ARG A 103 2.18 10.99 -15.76
C ARG A 103 2.40 12.47 -16.07
N GLU A 104 2.61 13.29 -15.05
CA GLU A 104 2.87 14.73 -15.19
C GLU A 104 4.14 15.00 -16.01
N GLU A 105 5.19 14.19 -15.82
CA GLU A 105 6.44 14.24 -16.58
C GLU A 105 6.34 13.64 -18.00
N GLY A 106 5.16 13.15 -18.40
CA GLY A 106 4.94 12.57 -19.73
C GLY A 106 5.63 11.22 -19.96
N ILE A 107 6.13 10.57 -18.91
CA ILE A 107 6.74 9.24 -18.97
C ILE A 107 5.66 8.18 -19.18
N LEU A 108 4.53 8.33 -18.49
CA LEU A 108 3.34 7.49 -18.65
C LEU A 108 2.32 8.25 -19.52
N THR A 109 2.12 7.78 -20.74
CA THR A 109 1.33 8.50 -21.75
C THR A 109 -0.08 7.95 -21.92
N THR A 110 -0.36 6.75 -21.42
CA THR A 110 -1.70 6.14 -21.47
C THR A 110 -2.19 5.73 -20.09
N ASP A 111 -3.50 5.67 -19.92
CA ASP A 111 -4.11 5.20 -18.67
C ASP A 111 -3.76 3.73 -18.38
N GLU A 112 -3.62 2.90 -19.41
CA GLU A 112 -3.21 1.50 -19.23
C GLU A 112 -1.79 1.40 -18.68
N GLN A 113 -0.84 2.20 -19.18
CA GLN A 113 0.52 2.22 -18.63
C GLN A 113 0.52 2.65 -17.17
N ALA A 114 -0.25 3.69 -16.82
CA ALA A 114 -0.39 4.14 -15.44
C ALA A 114 -1.00 3.06 -14.55
N LYS A 115 -2.01 2.34 -15.05
CA LYS A 115 -2.64 1.22 -14.34
C LYS A 115 -1.67 0.07 -14.12
N ILE A 116 -0.91 -0.34 -15.14
CA ILE A 116 0.10 -1.41 -15.04
C ILE A 116 1.16 -1.03 -14.01
N VAL A 117 1.73 0.17 -14.10
CA VAL A 117 2.77 0.61 -13.16
C VAL A 117 2.22 0.70 -11.73
N TYR A 118 1.01 1.23 -11.56
CA TYR A 118 0.36 1.27 -10.25
C TYR A 118 0.19 -0.13 -9.66
N ASP A 119 -0.39 -1.05 -10.42
CA ASP A 119 -0.68 -2.41 -9.96
C ASP A 119 0.62 -3.17 -9.65
N GLU A 120 1.64 -3.10 -10.52
CA GLU A 120 2.92 -3.78 -10.30
C GLU A 120 3.68 -3.22 -9.09
N LEU A 121 3.67 -1.89 -8.87
CA LEU A 121 4.33 -1.27 -7.71
C LEU A 121 3.60 -1.48 -6.39
N VAL A 122 2.28 -1.64 -6.41
CA VAL A 122 1.53 -2.01 -5.20
C VAL A 122 1.76 -3.48 -4.85
N TYR A 123 1.95 -4.33 -5.86
CA TYR A 123 2.16 -5.76 -5.63
C TYR A 123 3.55 -6.09 -5.06
N ALA A 124 4.59 -5.42 -5.58
CA ALA A 124 6.00 -5.69 -5.28
C ALA A 124 6.42 -5.28 -3.86
#